data_AF-A0AAV1RWU4-F1
#
_entry.id   AF-A0AAV1RWU4-F1
#
_cell.length_a   1.000
_cell.length_b   1.000
_cell.length_c   1.000
_cell.angle_alpha   90.00
_cell.angle_beta   90.00
_cell.angle_gamma   90.00
#
_symmetry.space_group_name_H-M   'P 1'
#
loop_
_entity.id
_entity.type
_entity.pdbx_description
1 polymer ?
#
loop_
_entity_poly.entity_id
_entity_poly.type
_entity_poly.pdbx_seq_one_letter_code
_entity_poly.pdbx_strand_id
1 'polypeptide(L)'
;MLELIGFGILLFSIFLILTNRPNHFPPGPRALPVIGHLHLLEPLIHHSFRDISSRYGPIIFLRLGSVPCVVASTPELAKELLKTNDLTFSSRQMDSRAITHLTYNSSFAFAPYGPFWKFLKKLSTFELLSSRALSQFHPIRKNELQHLLQHLLNKSKLGESVNVTQELLNLSNNIISRMMLGIRCSGNDSQADDAKTLAREVTQIFGEFNVSDLVWFCRNLDFQGFRKKYEDVHRRFDALLENIITNRELARKKSGGELQAEDLLDMMLDTLEDQNSGVEFTRDTIKALVLYWENPLEFQPERFLKSNGDTVNDTAAVDIRGQHCQLLPFGTGRRSCPGLALAMQELSTTLPAMIQCFEWNLVGPHGEKINGDGAVDMTERPGLTVPRAHDLVCAPVPRQLDIIQHFLIGV
;
A
#
# COMPACT_ATOMS: atom_id res chain seq x y z
N MET A 1 2.53 -56.46 -12.28
CA MET A 1 3.67 -56.04 -11.41
C MET A 1 4.69 -55.18 -12.17
N LEU A 2 5.18 -55.62 -13.33
CA LEU A 2 6.13 -54.87 -14.17
C LEU A 2 5.59 -53.50 -14.66
N GLU A 3 4.31 -53.40 -15.03
CA GLU A 3 3.71 -52.12 -15.45
C GLU A 3 3.60 -51.09 -14.31
N LEU A 4 3.32 -51.55 -13.09
CA LEU A 4 3.30 -50.71 -11.88
C LEU A 4 4.69 -50.18 -11.53
N ILE A 5 5.73 -51.01 -11.70
CA ILE A 5 7.12 -50.62 -11.49
C ILE A 5 7.56 -49.64 -12.58
N GLY A 6 7.21 -49.89 -13.85
CA GLY A 6 7.48 -48.98 -14.95
C GLY A 6 6.81 -47.61 -14.79
N PHE A 7 5.56 -47.58 -14.34
CA PHE A 7 4.85 -46.35 -14.03
C PHE A 7 5.49 -45.60 -12.84
N GLY A 8 5.93 -46.32 -11.80
CA GLY A 8 6.67 -45.74 -10.68
C GLY A 8 8.01 -45.11 -11.09
N ILE A 9 8.79 -45.77 -11.96
CA ILE A 9 10.05 -45.25 -12.49
C ILE A 9 9.80 -44.04 -13.40
N LEU A 10 8.75 -44.06 -14.22
CA LEU A 10 8.36 -42.93 -15.07
C LEU A 10 7.98 -41.72 -14.22
N LEU A 11 7.14 -41.90 -13.21
CA LEU A 11 6.77 -40.83 -12.27
C LEU A 11 7.97 -40.30 -11.50
N PHE A 12 8.89 -41.17 -11.07
CA PHE A 12 10.12 -40.77 -10.37
C PHE A 12 11.09 -40.03 -11.29
N SER A 13 11.20 -40.43 -12.55
CA SER A 13 12.03 -39.75 -13.56
C SER A 13 11.45 -38.39 -13.93
N ILE A 14 10.13 -38.31 -14.11
CA ILE A 14 9.42 -37.04 -14.29
C ILE A 14 9.59 -36.15 -13.04
N PHE A 15 9.50 -36.72 -11.84
CA PHE A 15 9.76 -36.01 -10.59
C PHE A 15 11.18 -35.43 -10.55
N LEU A 16 12.20 -36.23 -10.88
CA LEU A 16 13.59 -35.76 -10.94
C LEU A 16 13.77 -34.66 -11.99
N ILE A 17 13.20 -34.79 -13.19
CA ILE A 17 13.27 -33.77 -14.25
C ILE A 17 12.55 -32.48 -13.83
N LEU A 18 11.38 -32.58 -13.20
CA LEU A 18 10.59 -31.42 -12.74
C LEU A 18 11.20 -30.72 -11.52
N THR A 19 12.03 -31.43 -10.75
CA THR A 19 12.72 -30.89 -9.55
C THR A 19 14.15 -30.44 -9.82
N ASN A 20 14.74 -30.84 -10.95
CA ASN A 20 16.10 -30.44 -11.32
C ASN A 20 16.16 -28.94 -11.65
N ARG A 21 17.01 -28.21 -10.92
CA ARG A 21 17.20 -26.76 -11.13
C ARG A 21 18.38 -26.54 -12.08
N PRO A 22 18.26 -25.68 -13.11
CA PRO A 22 19.41 -25.28 -13.91
C PRO A 22 20.40 -24.48 -13.05
N ASN A 23 21.70 -24.69 -13.24
CA ASN A 23 22.79 -24.12 -12.41
C ASN A 23 22.89 -22.58 -12.42
N HIS A 24 22.11 -21.89 -13.26
CA HIS A 24 22.15 -20.42 -13.40
C HIS A 24 21.08 -19.68 -12.60
N PHE A 25 20.24 -20.38 -11.83
CA PHE A 25 19.22 -19.74 -11.02
C PHE A 25 19.74 -19.37 -9.62
N PRO A 26 19.21 -18.30 -9.00
CA PRO A 26 19.47 -17.98 -7.60
C PRO A 26 19.21 -19.17 -6.66
N PRO A 27 19.89 -19.22 -5.50
CA PRO A 27 19.69 -20.29 -4.54
C PRO A 27 18.23 -20.35 -4.05
N GLY A 28 17.79 -21.52 -3.62
CA GLY A 28 16.47 -21.66 -3.02
C GLY A 28 16.10 -23.10 -2.68
N PRO A 29 15.01 -23.28 -1.90
CA PRO A 29 14.56 -24.59 -1.44
C PRO A 29 14.18 -25.53 -2.58
N ARG A 30 14.05 -26.83 -2.32
CA ARG A 30 13.58 -27.77 -3.35
C ARG A 30 12.09 -27.54 -3.63
N ALA A 31 11.74 -27.47 -4.91
CA ALA A 31 10.36 -27.32 -5.35
C ALA A 31 9.65 -28.68 -5.36
N LEU A 32 8.36 -28.72 -5.00
CA LEU A 32 7.51 -29.88 -5.25
C LEU A 32 6.92 -29.80 -6.67
N PRO A 33 6.64 -30.94 -7.33
CA PRO A 33 5.95 -30.94 -8.62
C PRO A 33 4.60 -30.23 -8.51
N VAL A 34 4.21 -29.52 -9.57
CA VAL A 34 2.91 -28.81 -9.71
C VAL A 34 2.74 -27.59 -8.79
N ILE A 35 2.88 -27.76 -7.48
CA ILE A 35 2.66 -26.69 -6.49
C ILE A 35 3.90 -25.82 -6.25
N GLY A 36 5.09 -26.27 -6.68
CA GLY A 36 6.33 -25.54 -6.47
C GLY A 36 6.64 -25.37 -4.98
N HIS A 37 6.74 -24.12 -4.53
CA HIS A 37 7.09 -23.72 -3.16
C HIS A 37 5.88 -23.23 -2.35
N LEU A 38 4.65 -23.36 -2.87
CA LEU A 38 3.46 -22.90 -2.16
C LEU A 38 3.28 -23.56 -0.79
N HIS A 39 3.78 -24.79 -0.61
CA HIS A 39 3.78 -25.52 0.65
C HIS A 39 4.65 -24.88 1.76
N LEU A 40 5.55 -23.95 1.39
CA LEU A 40 6.41 -23.22 2.33
C LEU A 40 5.84 -21.85 2.70
N LEU A 41 4.72 -21.45 2.09
CA LEU A 41 4.12 -20.13 2.31
C LEU A 41 3.03 -20.23 3.36
N GLU A 42 3.26 -19.53 4.45
CA GLU A 42 2.26 -19.26 5.47
C GLU A 42 1.31 -18.14 4.99
N PRO A 43 0.16 -17.93 5.65
CA PRO A 43 -0.77 -16.85 5.29
C PRO A 43 -0.11 -15.45 5.25
N LEU A 44 0.93 -15.24 6.06
CA LEU A 44 1.78 -14.05 6.03
C LEU A 44 3.00 -14.30 5.14
N ILE A 45 2.81 -14.18 3.82
CA ILE A 45 3.83 -14.53 2.81
C ILE A 45 5.17 -13.83 3.00
N HIS A 46 5.18 -12.60 3.54
CA HIS A 46 6.40 -11.82 3.77
C HIS A 46 7.26 -12.39 4.89
N HIS A 47 6.67 -13.01 5.92
CA HIS A 47 7.42 -13.73 6.96
C HIS A 47 8.09 -14.96 6.37
N SER A 48 7.36 -15.75 5.58
CA SER A 48 7.93 -16.91 4.87
C SER A 48 9.07 -16.51 3.94
N PHE A 49 8.94 -15.42 3.19
CA PHE A 49 10.02 -14.91 2.33
C PHE A 49 11.25 -14.46 3.12
N ARG A 50 11.06 -13.75 4.24
CA ARG A 50 12.16 -13.35 5.13
C ARG A 50 12.88 -14.58 5.69
N ASP A 51 12.15 -15.57 6.17
CA ASP A 51 12.71 -16.76 6.81
C ASP A 51 13.42 -17.70 5.80
N ILE A 52 12.97 -17.71 4.55
CA ILE A 52 13.67 -18.40 3.46
C ILE A 52 14.91 -17.60 3.06
N SER A 53 14.82 -16.27 2.93
CA SER A 53 15.96 -15.43 2.57
C SER A 53 17.07 -15.48 3.63
N SER A 54 16.73 -15.52 4.92
CA SER A 54 17.72 -15.65 6.00
C SER A 54 18.51 -16.96 5.93
N ARG A 55 17.93 -18.02 5.34
CA ARG A 55 18.58 -19.34 5.19
C ARG A 55 19.36 -19.49 3.88
N TYR A 56 18.85 -18.95 2.77
CA TYR A 56 19.39 -19.20 1.43
C TYR A 56 20.16 -18.02 0.83
N GLY A 57 20.07 -16.83 1.44
CA GLY A 57 20.77 -15.63 1.03
C GLY A 57 19.87 -14.49 0.54
N PRO A 58 20.47 -13.38 0.11
CA PRO A 58 19.76 -12.12 -0.17
C PRO A 58 18.95 -12.13 -1.47
N ILE A 59 19.22 -13.07 -2.38
CA ILE A 59 18.45 -13.32 -3.60
C ILE A 59 18.06 -14.79 -3.66
N ILE A 60 16.76 -15.06 -3.71
CA ILE A 60 16.24 -16.43 -3.73
C ILE A 60 15.32 -16.66 -4.91
N PHE A 61 15.36 -17.89 -5.46
CA PHE A 61 14.46 -18.33 -6.50
C PHE A 61 13.38 -19.26 -5.93
N LEU A 62 12.14 -18.83 -6.11
CA LEU A 62 10.92 -19.53 -5.74
C LEU A 62 10.04 -19.77 -6.98
N ARG A 63 9.10 -20.68 -6.81
CA ARG A 63 8.14 -21.09 -7.84
C ARG A 63 6.78 -21.16 -7.18
N LEU A 64 5.92 -20.19 -7.47
CA LEU A 64 4.58 -20.09 -6.93
C LEU A 64 3.64 -20.85 -7.87
N GLY A 65 3.46 -22.15 -7.61
CA GLY A 65 2.77 -23.06 -8.53
C GLY A 65 3.51 -23.17 -9.87
N SER A 66 3.00 -22.48 -10.88
CA SER A 66 3.54 -22.44 -12.25
C SER A 66 4.34 -21.17 -12.54
N VAL A 67 4.29 -20.18 -11.64
CA VAL A 67 4.90 -18.86 -11.84
C VAL A 67 6.29 -18.81 -11.20
N PRO A 68 7.36 -18.56 -11.97
CA PRO A 68 8.69 -18.33 -11.40
C PRO A 68 8.72 -16.98 -10.67
N CYS A 69 9.34 -16.93 -9.50
CA CYS A 69 9.43 -15.75 -8.65
C CYS A 69 10.84 -15.62 -8.09
N VAL A 70 11.41 -14.41 -8.18
CA VAL A 70 12.69 -14.07 -7.54
C VAL A 70 12.40 -13.08 -6.43
N VAL A 71 12.88 -13.38 -5.22
CA VAL A 71 12.77 -12.47 -4.07
C VAL A 71 14.14 -11.89 -3.78
N ALA A 72 14.22 -10.58 -3.67
CA ALA A 72 15.41 -9.83 -3.30
C ALA A 72 15.17 -9.10 -1.98
N SER A 73 16.10 -9.24 -1.03
CA SER A 73 15.89 -8.81 0.37
C SER A 73 16.94 -7.85 0.90
N THR A 74 17.84 -7.34 0.05
CA THR A 74 18.85 -6.34 0.46
C THR A 74 18.67 -4.99 -0.24
N PRO A 75 19.07 -3.88 0.41
CA PRO A 75 19.04 -2.54 -0.18
C PRO A 75 19.87 -2.41 -1.45
N GLU A 76 21.00 -3.11 -1.57
CA GLU A 76 21.83 -3.13 -2.77
C GLU A 76 21.09 -3.72 -3.96
N LEU A 77 20.43 -4.87 -3.76
CA LEU A 77 19.62 -5.50 -4.79
C LEU A 77 18.39 -4.64 -5.12
N ALA A 78 17.76 -4.03 -4.13
CA ALA A 78 16.67 -3.08 -4.37
C ALA A 78 17.14 -1.88 -5.21
N LYS A 79 18.33 -1.34 -4.96
CA LYS A 79 18.95 -0.28 -5.77
C LYS A 79 19.22 -0.76 -7.19
N GLU A 80 19.81 -1.95 -7.34
CA GLU A 80 20.16 -2.50 -8.65
C GLU A 80 18.91 -2.81 -9.50
N LEU A 81 17.87 -3.39 -8.90
CA LEU A 81 16.63 -3.76 -9.60
C LEU A 81 15.73 -2.55 -9.87
N LEU A 82 15.58 -1.64 -8.90
CA LEU A 82 14.59 -0.56 -8.97
C LEU A 82 15.14 0.80 -9.43
N LYS A 83 16.47 0.99 -9.41
CA LYS A 83 17.12 2.21 -9.92
C LYS A 83 18.00 1.93 -11.12
N THR A 84 18.94 0.99 -11.03
CA THR A 84 19.91 0.74 -12.12
C THR A 84 19.25 0.09 -13.32
N ASN A 85 18.50 -0.99 -13.09
CA ASN A 85 17.81 -1.76 -14.13
C ASN A 85 16.30 -1.49 -14.16
N ASP A 86 15.91 -0.26 -13.82
CA ASP A 86 14.52 0.11 -13.54
C ASP A 86 13.58 -0.14 -14.72
N LEU A 87 14.06 0.02 -15.96
CA LEU A 87 13.30 -0.18 -17.18
C LEU A 87 12.92 -1.66 -17.36
N THR A 88 13.84 -2.58 -17.11
CA THR A 88 13.62 -4.03 -17.25
C THR A 88 12.59 -4.53 -16.24
N PHE A 89 12.63 -4.04 -15.00
CA PHE A 89 11.72 -4.44 -13.93
C PHE A 89 10.51 -3.51 -13.77
N SER A 90 10.27 -2.63 -14.75
CA SER A 90 9.18 -1.65 -14.69
C SER A 90 7.80 -2.24 -14.94
N SER A 91 7.70 -3.44 -15.53
CA SER A 91 6.42 -4.07 -15.89
C SER A 91 5.91 -4.97 -14.76
N ARG A 92 4.63 -4.84 -14.41
CA ARG A 92 3.93 -5.74 -13.49
C ARG A 92 3.10 -6.72 -14.30
N GLN A 93 3.69 -7.84 -14.71
CA GLN A 93 2.96 -8.91 -15.40
C GLN A 93 2.19 -9.74 -14.36
N MET A 94 1.00 -9.26 -13.98
CA MET A 94 0.08 -10.02 -13.14
C MET A 94 -1.20 -10.29 -13.93
N ASP A 95 -1.25 -11.45 -14.59
CA ASP A 95 -2.39 -11.91 -15.39
C ASP A 95 -3.51 -12.48 -14.49
N SER A 96 -3.94 -11.72 -13.49
CA SER A 96 -5.10 -12.10 -12.67
C SER A 96 -6.39 -11.66 -13.35
N ARG A 97 -7.28 -12.62 -13.64
CA ARG A 97 -8.59 -12.32 -14.26
C ARG A 97 -9.43 -11.37 -13.41
N ALA A 98 -9.32 -11.46 -12.09
CA ALA A 98 -10.03 -10.57 -11.17
C ALA A 98 -9.56 -9.12 -11.31
N ILE A 99 -8.24 -8.90 -11.38
CA ILE A 99 -7.65 -7.56 -11.61
C ILE A 99 -8.08 -7.02 -12.97
N THR A 100 -7.92 -7.81 -14.02
CA THR A 100 -8.26 -7.43 -15.39
C THR A 100 -9.74 -7.03 -15.49
N HIS A 101 -10.64 -7.82 -14.91
CA HIS A 101 -12.08 -7.56 -14.93
C HIS A 101 -12.49 -6.34 -14.08
N LEU A 102 -11.99 -6.23 -12.84
CA LEU A 102 -12.32 -5.10 -11.95
C LEU A 102 -11.78 -3.75 -12.43
N THR A 103 -10.72 -3.76 -13.24
CA THR A 103 -10.06 -2.53 -13.73
C THR A 103 -10.39 -2.21 -15.19
N TYR A 104 -11.43 -2.81 -15.77
CA TYR A 104 -11.84 -2.59 -17.16
C TYR A 104 -10.69 -2.80 -18.16
N ASN A 105 -9.85 -3.81 -17.91
CA ASN A 105 -8.62 -4.10 -18.66
C ASN A 105 -7.60 -2.93 -18.71
N SER A 106 -7.79 -1.88 -17.91
CA SER A 106 -7.12 -0.58 -18.02
C SER A 106 -6.58 -0.12 -16.66
N SER A 107 -5.84 -1.00 -15.97
CA SER A 107 -5.27 -0.69 -14.66
C SER A 107 -4.04 0.21 -14.74
N PHE A 108 -4.06 1.38 -14.11
CA PHE A 108 -2.84 2.18 -13.93
C PHE A 108 -1.76 1.45 -13.10
N ALA A 109 -2.17 0.75 -12.04
CA ALA A 109 -1.26 0.07 -11.11
C ALA A 109 -0.53 -1.10 -11.79
N PHE A 110 -1.25 -1.90 -12.59
CA PHE A 110 -0.75 -3.13 -13.21
C PHE A 110 -0.45 -3.01 -14.72
N ALA A 111 -0.73 -1.87 -15.36
CA ALA A 111 -0.43 -1.69 -16.79
C ALA A 111 1.05 -1.91 -17.09
N PRO A 112 1.39 -2.51 -18.24
CA PRO A 112 2.77 -2.63 -18.71
C PRO A 112 3.38 -1.24 -18.94
N TYR A 113 4.71 -1.16 -18.84
CA TYR A 113 5.39 0.10 -19.08
C TYR A 113 5.28 0.49 -20.55
N GLY A 114 4.62 1.62 -20.83
CA GLY A 114 4.34 2.09 -22.19
C GLY A 114 3.78 3.50 -22.21
N PRO A 115 3.40 4.02 -23.40
CA PRO A 115 2.87 5.38 -23.54
C PRO A 115 1.66 5.66 -22.64
N PHE A 116 0.72 4.72 -22.56
CA PHE A 116 -0.47 4.80 -21.70
C PHE A 116 -0.10 4.95 -20.22
N TRP A 117 0.78 4.08 -19.71
CA TRP A 117 1.21 4.14 -18.31
C TRP A 117 1.97 5.43 -18.00
N LYS A 118 2.86 5.88 -18.91
CA LYS A 118 3.61 7.13 -18.75
C LYS A 118 2.68 8.34 -18.66
N PHE A 119 1.64 8.38 -19.51
CA PHE A 119 0.63 9.42 -19.49
C PHE A 119 -0.11 9.45 -18.15
N LEU A 120 -0.66 8.30 -17.70
CA LEU A 120 -1.37 8.22 -16.42
C LEU A 120 -0.46 8.53 -15.23
N LYS A 121 0.81 8.13 -15.26
CA LYS A 121 1.79 8.47 -14.22
C LYS A 121 2.04 9.98 -14.17
N LYS A 122 2.20 10.63 -15.33
CA LYS A 122 2.37 12.08 -15.42
C LYS A 122 1.14 12.80 -14.89
N LEU A 123 -0.05 12.45 -15.39
CA LEU A 123 -1.33 13.01 -14.94
C LEU A 123 -1.50 12.86 -13.42
N SER A 124 -1.28 11.65 -12.88
CA SER A 124 -1.45 11.39 -11.45
C SER A 124 -0.48 12.19 -10.59
N THR A 125 0.80 12.28 -10.99
CA THR A 125 1.85 12.87 -10.15
C THR A 125 1.87 14.39 -10.24
N PHE A 126 1.64 14.96 -11.44
CA PHE A 126 1.77 16.39 -11.68
C PHE A 126 0.45 17.15 -11.63
N GLU A 127 -0.66 16.54 -12.07
CA GLU A 127 -1.95 17.22 -12.12
C GLU A 127 -2.83 16.88 -10.93
N LEU A 128 -2.97 15.60 -10.59
CA LEU A 128 -3.94 15.16 -9.58
C LEU A 128 -3.40 15.25 -8.15
N LEU A 129 -2.14 14.87 -7.94
CA LEU A 129 -1.54 14.70 -6.60
C LEU A 129 -0.31 15.58 -6.38
N SER A 130 -0.12 16.63 -7.20
CA SER A 130 0.94 17.61 -6.98
C SER A 130 0.63 18.48 -5.77
N SER A 131 1.67 19.06 -5.16
CA SER A 131 1.51 19.97 -4.01
C SER A 131 0.52 21.10 -4.28
N ARG A 132 0.50 21.64 -5.51
CA ARG A 132 -0.44 22.69 -5.94
C ARG A 132 -1.89 22.19 -5.95
N ALA A 133 -2.15 21.04 -6.57
CA ALA A 133 -3.49 20.45 -6.60
C ALA A 133 -3.98 20.09 -5.20
N LEU A 134 -3.08 19.52 -4.38
CA LEU A 134 -3.39 19.21 -3.00
C LEU A 134 -3.72 20.45 -2.17
N SER A 135 -3.08 21.60 -2.40
CA SER A 135 -3.44 22.85 -1.72
C SER A 135 -4.88 23.29 -2.02
N GLN A 136 -5.40 23.03 -3.22
CA GLN A 136 -6.81 23.33 -3.55
C GLN A 136 -7.79 22.48 -2.75
N PHE A 137 -7.42 21.22 -2.47
CA PHE A 137 -8.22 20.31 -1.64
C PHE A 137 -7.98 20.46 -0.13
N HIS A 138 -7.13 21.42 0.28
CA HIS A 138 -6.88 21.69 1.69
C HIS A 138 -8.15 21.92 2.52
N PRO A 139 -9.17 22.69 2.05
CA PRO A 139 -10.41 22.88 2.81
C PRO A 139 -11.17 21.58 3.08
N ILE A 140 -11.15 20.63 2.13
CA ILE A 140 -11.79 19.32 2.29
C ILE A 140 -11.10 18.53 3.39
N ARG A 141 -9.76 18.44 3.33
CA ARG A 141 -8.96 17.74 4.34
C ARG A 141 -9.13 18.35 5.73
N LYS A 142 -9.05 19.68 5.83
CA LYS A 142 -9.26 20.42 7.08
C LYS A 142 -10.64 20.12 7.66
N ASN A 143 -11.69 20.16 6.84
CA ASN A 143 -13.05 19.91 7.28
C ASN A 143 -13.25 18.46 7.78
N GLU A 144 -12.74 17.44 7.09
CA GLU A 144 -12.84 16.06 7.56
C GLU A 144 -12.03 15.81 8.84
N LEU A 145 -10.84 16.42 8.95
CA LEU A 145 -10.06 16.37 10.20
C LEU A 145 -10.83 17.03 11.37
N GLN A 146 -11.45 18.19 11.15
CA GLN A 146 -12.28 18.85 12.15
C GLN A 146 -13.47 17.97 12.56
N HIS A 147 -14.11 17.29 11.61
CA HIS A 147 -15.17 16.34 11.90
C HIS A 147 -14.69 15.17 12.77
N LEU A 148 -13.52 14.61 12.48
CA LEU A 148 -12.91 13.57 13.30
C LEU A 148 -12.66 14.08 14.73
N LEU A 149 -12.01 15.24 14.88
CA LEU A 149 -11.70 15.80 16.20
C LEU A 149 -12.97 16.10 17.01
N GLN A 150 -14.02 16.62 16.37
CA GLN A 150 -15.31 16.86 17.02
C GLN A 150 -15.99 15.55 17.44
N HIS A 151 -15.91 14.51 16.60
CA HIS A 151 -16.44 13.19 16.92
C HIS A 151 -15.73 12.59 18.15
N LEU A 152 -14.39 12.63 18.16
CA LEU A 152 -13.56 12.16 19.28
C LEU A 152 -13.85 12.94 20.56
N LEU A 153 -14.03 14.26 20.48
CA LEU A 153 -14.39 15.09 21.62
C LEU A 153 -15.76 14.71 22.21
N ASN A 154 -16.75 14.43 21.35
CA ASN A 154 -18.07 14.01 21.81
C ASN A 154 -18.02 12.63 22.49
N LYS A 155 -17.27 11.68 21.93
CA LYS A 155 -17.05 10.35 22.53
C LYS A 155 -16.32 10.44 23.86
N SER A 156 -15.35 11.33 23.94
CA SER A 156 -14.62 11.62 25.17
C SER A 156 -15.53 12.16 26.28
N LYS A 157 -16.44 13.10 25.96
CA LYS A 157 -17.44 13.62 26.92
C LYS A 157 -18.38 12.54 27.46
N LEU A 158 -18.68 11.53 26.65
CA LEU A 158 -19.50 10.38 27.04
C LEU A 158 -18.70 9.30 27.78
N GLY A 159 -17.37 9.41 27.84
CA GLY A 159 -16.49 8.39 28.42
C GLY A 159 -16.42 7.10 27.61
N GLU A 160 -16.77 7.15 26.31
CA GLU A 160 -16.82 5.97 25.44
C GLU A 160 -15.47 5.70 24.76
N SER A 161 -15.19 4.41 24.55
CA SER A 161 -14.09 3.98 23.69
C SER A 161 -14.42 4.13 22.21
N VAL A 162 -13.42 4.42 21.40
CA VAL A 162 -13.53 4.53 19.94
C VAL A 162 -12.61 3.51 19.28
N ASN A 163 -13.07 2.93 18.17
CA ASN A 163 -12.22 2.11 17.32
C ASN A 163 -11.40 3.02 16.39
N VAL A 164 -10.17 3.31 16.80
CA VAL A 164 -9.25 4.22 16.10
C VAL A 164 -8.91 3.71 14.70
N THR A 165 -8.81 2.39 14.50
CA THR A 165 -8.59 1.81 13.16
C THR A 165 -9.72 2.22 12.21
N GLN A 166 -10.98 2.06 12.63
CA GLN A 166 -12.13 2.38 11.79
C GLN A 166 -12.28 3.88 11.56
N GLU A 167 -12.05 4.71 12.57
CA GLU A 167 -12.13 6.17 12.44
C GLU A 167 -11.09 6.73 11.46
N LEU A 168 -9.85 6.23 11.49
CA LEU A 168 -8.81 6.62 10.53
C LEU A 168 -9.12 6.14 9.10
N LEU A 169 -9.68 4.92 8.95
CA LEU A 169 -10.15 4.43 7.66
C LEU A 169 -11.31 5.28 7.11
N ASN A 170 -12.25 5.68 7.98
CA ASN A 170 -13.35 6.58 7.61
C ASN A 170 -12.82 7.94 7.15
N LEU A 171 -11.87 8.53 7.90
CA LEU A 171 -11.24 9.79 7.54
C LEU A 171 -10.58 9.70 6.16
N SER A 172 -9.72 8.69 5.95
CA SER A 172 -9.02 8.52 4.67
C SER A 172 -9.98 8.30 3.50
N ASN A 173 -11.00 7.47 3.68
CA ASN A 173 -12.01 7.22 2.65
C ASN A 173 -12.81 8.49 2.32
N ASN A 174 -13.22 9.26 3.34
CA ASN A 174 -13.93 10.51 3.11
C ASN A 174 -13.10 11.52 2.35
N ILE A 175 -11.83 11.69 2.71
CA ILE A 175 -10.94 12.62 2.01
C ILE A 175 -10.78 12.20 0.55
N ILE A 176 -10.44 10.92 0.30
CA ILE A 176 -10.24 10.41 -1.05
C ILE A 176 -11.52 10.53 -1.87
N SER A 177 -12.67 10.10 -1.32
CA SER A 177 -13.95 10.15 -2.02
C SER A 177 -14.41 11.58 -2.28
N ARG A 178 -14.17 12.53 -1.39
CA ARG A 178 -14.50 13.95 -1.64
C ARG A 178 -13.55 14.58 -2.67
N MET A 179 -12.27 14.24 -2.64
CA MET A 179 -11.30 14.73 -3.64
C MET A 179 -11.56 14.17 -5.03
N MET A 180 -11.83 12.86 -5.14
CA MET A 180 -11.99 12.16 -6.42
C MET A 180 -13.43 12.26 -6.96
N LEU A 181 -14.40 11.93 -6.11
CA LEU A 181 -15.80 11.71 -6.49
C LEU A 181 -16.72 12.84 -6.00
N GLY A 182 -16.23 13.73 -5.12
CA GLY A 182 -17.03 14.83 -4.54
C GLY A 182 -18.15 14.35 -3.61
N ILE A 183 -18.12 13.08 -3.21
CA ILE A 183 -19.09 12.47 -2.31
C ILE A 183 -18.42 12.19 -0.96
N ARG A 184 -19.20 12.26 0.12
CA ARG A 184 -18.74 11.88 1.46
C ARG A 184 -19.17 10.45 1.75
N CYS A 185 -18.26 9.62 2.24
CA CYS A 185 -18.51 8.20 2.54
C CYS A 185 -19.06 7.96 3.97
N SER A 186 -19.18 9.00 4.79
CA SER A 186 -19.78 8.91 6.14
C SER A 186 -21.06 9.74 6.22
N GLY A 187 -22.21 9.05 6.25
CA GLY A 187 -23.56 9.60 6.38
C GLY A 187 -24.60 8.50 6.16
N ASN A 188 -25.86 8.73 6.52
CA ASN A 188 -26.96 7.78 6.26
C ASN A 188 -27.35 7.67 4.76
N ASP A 189 -26.46 8.11 3.87
CA ASP A 189 -26.66 8.02 2.43
C ASP A 189 -26.22 6.63 1.98
N SER A 190 -27.16 5.82 1.49
CA SER A 190 -26.90 4.43 1.08
C SER A 190 -25.69 4.27 0.14
N GLN A 191 -25.46 5.26 -0.74
CA GLN A 191 -24.35 5.26 -1.70
C GLN A 191 -22.97 5.30 -1.04
N ALA A 192 -22.85 5.95 0.13
CA ALA A 192 -21.61 6.11 0.87
C ALA A 192 -21.16 4.79 1.52
N ASP A 193 -22.10 4.10 2.16
CA ASP A 193 -21.89 2.77 2.74
C ASP A 193 -21.64 1.70 1.68
N ASP A 194 -22.34 1.80 0.54
CA ASP A 194 -22.10 0.93 -0.62
C ASP A 194 -20.68 1.14 -1.18
N ALA A 195 -20.22 2.38 -1.35
CA ALA A 195 -18.86 2.68 -1.82
C ALA A 195 -17.78 2.11 -0.88
N LYS A 196 -17.94 2.27 0.44
CA LYS A 196 -17.01 1.74 1.45
C LYS A 196 -16.98 0.21 1.43
N THR A 197 -18.16 -0.42 1.32
CA THR A 197 -18.29 -1.87 1.26
C THR A 197 -17.60 -2.41 -0.01
N LEU A 198 -17.83 -1.77 -1.16
CA LEU A 198 -17.22 -2.17 -2.42
C LEU A 198 -15.70 -1.97 -2.43
N ALA A 199 -15.20 -0.84 -1.91
CA ALA A 199 -13.75 -0.62 -1.80
C ALA A 199 -13.06 -1.70 -0.94
N ARG A 200 -13.70 -2.12 0.15
CA ARG A 200 -13.21 -3.21 1.01
C ARG A 200 -13.22 -4.54 0.27
N GLU A 201 -14.29 -4.87 -0.43
CA GLU A 201 -14.41 -6.14 -1.17
C GLU A 201 -13.40 -6.21 -2.34
N VAL A 202 -13.20 -5.11 -3.06
CA VAL A 202 -12.16 -4.99 -4.09
C VAL A 202 -10.76 -5.20 -3.49
N THR A 203 -10.48 -4.59 -2.34
CA THR A 203 -9.20 -4.76 -1.63
C THR A 203 -8.99 -6.21 -1.16
N GLN A 204 -10.05 -6.88 -0.69
CA GLN A 204 -10.01 -8.29 -0.33
C GLN A 204 -9.74 -9.19 -1.55
N ILE A 205 -10.42 -8.94 -2.67
CA ILE A 205 -10.18 -9.67 -3.92
C ILE A 205 -8.72 -9.49 -4.39
N PHE A 206 -8.14 -8.29 -4.25
CA PHE A 206 -6.73 -8.08 -4.59
C PHE A 206 -5.74 -8.71 -3.60
N GLY A 207 -6.14 -8.91 -2.35
CA GLY A 207 -5.29 -9.49 -1.30
C GLY A 207 -5.42 -11.01 -1.13
N GLU A 208 -6.48 -11.62 -1.66
CA GLU A 208 -6.74 -13.05 -1.54
C GLU A 208 -5.87 -13.89 -2.49
N PHE A 209 -5.38 -15.02 -1.98
CA PHE A 209 -4.57 -15.96 -2.75
C PHE A 209 -5.47 -16.76 -3.70
N ASN A 210 -5.34 -16.51 -5.00
CA ASN A 210 -6.09 -17.23 -6.03
C ASN A 210 -5.27 -18.38 -6.62
N VAL A 211 -5.73 -19.62 -6.41
CA VAL A 211 -5.09 -20.84 -6.92
C VAL A 211 -5.14 -20.91 -8.45
N SER A 212 -6.21 -20.38 -9.07
CA SER A 212 -6.37 -20.41 -10.53
C SER A 212 -5.34 -19.56 -11.26
N ASP A 213 -4.80 -18.53 -10.58
CA ASP A 213 -3.81 -17.61 -11.16
C ASP A 213 -2.39 -18.23 -11.11
N LEU A 214 -2.16 -19.19 -10.20
CA LEU A 214 -0.85 -19.79 -9.97
C LEU A 214 -0.71 -21.21 -10.56
N VAL A 215 -1.81 -21.93 -10.76
CA VAL A 215 -1.80 -23.30 -11.31
C VAL A 215 -2.41 -23.32 -12.71
N TRP A 216 -1.57 -23.56 -13.73
CA TRP A 216 -1.94 -23.39 -15.14
C TRP A 216 -3.16 -24.21 -15.58
N PHE A 217 -3.37 -25.42 -15.04
CA PHE A 217 -4.51 -26.28 -15.39
C PHE A 217 -5.78 -25.97 -14.58
N CYS A 218 -5.68 -25.23 -13.48
CA CYS A 218 -6.84 -24.77 -12.69
C CYS A 218 -7.41 -23.44 -13.21
N ARG A 219 -6.84 -22.84 -14.26
CA ARG A 219 -7.26 -21.53 -14.82
C ARG A 219 -8.75 -21.45 -15.19
N ASN A 220 -9.36 -22.58 -15.52
CA ASN A 220 -10.77 -22.64 -15.94
C ASN A 220 -11.73 -23.10 -14.85
N LEU A 221 -11.22 -23.62 -13.73
CA LEU A 221 -11.99 -24.24 -12.66
C LEU A 221 -12.12 -23.27 -11.48
N ASP A 222 -13.34 -22.82 -11.18
CA ASP A 222 -13.63 -21.87 -10.09
C ASP A 222 -13.71 -22.59 -8.72
N PHE A 223 -12.64 -23.27 -8.31
CA PHE A 223 -12.62 -24.07 -7.08
C PHE A 223 -12.90 -23.25 -5.81
N GLN A 224 -12.65 -21.94 -5.83
CA GLN A 224 -12.80 -21.03 -4.68
C GLN A 224 -14.05 -20.14 -4.76
N GLY A 225 -14.87 -20.25 -5.81
CA GLY A 225 -16.00 -19.32 -6.05
C GLY A 225 -15.57 -17.88 -6.33
N PHE A 226 -14.29 -17.69 -6.66
CA PHE A 226 -13.63 -16.39 -6.84
C PHE A 226 -14.18 -15.67 -8.07
N ARG A 227 -14.55 -16.43 -9.11
CA ARG A 227 -15.16 -15.87 -10.33
C ARG A 227 -16.46 -15.15 -10.03
N LYS A 228 -17.39 -15.84 -9.37
CA LYS A 228 -18.70 -15.28 -9.02
C LYS A 228 -18.55 -14.06 -8.09
N LYS A 229 -17.57 -14.10 -7.17
CA LYS A 229 -17.29 -13.00 -6.23
C LYS A 229 -16.80 -11.74 -6.94
N TYR A 230 -15.80 -11.83 -7.84
CA TYR A 230 -15.31 -10.63 -8.55
C TYR A 230 -16.31 -10.10 -9.58
N GLU A 231 -17.12 -10.96 -10.22
CA GLU A 231 -18.15 -10.53 -11.18
C GLU A 231 -19.27 -9.74 -10.49
N ASP A 232 -19.71 -10.19 -9.31
CA ASP A 232 -20.69 -9.48 -8.50
C ASP A 232 -20.17 -8.11 -8.02
N VAL A 233 -18.93 -8.08 -7.50
CA VAL A 233 -18.29 -6.84 -7.05
C VAL A 233 -18.12 -5.86 -8.21
N HIS A 234 -17.69 -6.33 -9.38
CA HIS A 234 -17.57 -5.48 -10.57
C HIS A 234 -18.91 -4.84 -10.94
N ARG A 235 -19.98 -5.63 -10.99
CA ARG A 235 -21.33 -5.13 -11.33
C ARG A 235 -21.80 -4.03 -10.37
N ARG A 236 -21.60 -4.21 -9.07
CA ARG A 236 -21.98 -3.21 -8.05
C ARG A 236 -21.09 -1.96 -8.13
N PHE A 237 -19.79 -2.14 -8.36
CA PHE A 237 -18.83 -1.04 -8.52
C PHE A 237 -19.13 -0.19 -9.77
N ASP A 238 -19.41 -0.84 -10.90
CA ASP A 238 -19.77 -0.18 -12.17
C ASP A 238 -21.03 0.66 -12.05
N ALA A 239 -22.10 0.08 -11.47
CA ALA A 239 -23.35 0.79 -11.22
C ALA A 239 -23.17 2.04 -10.33
N LEU A 240 -22.28 1.96 -9.33
CA LEU A 240 -21.96 3.08 -8.46
C LEU A 240 -21.20 4.18 -9.21
N LEU A 241 -20.18 3.83 -10.00
CA LEU A 241 -19.43 4.79 -10.81
C LEU A 241 -20.30 5.49 -11.83
N GLU A 242 -21.12 4.74 -12.59
CA GLU A 242 -22.02 5.30 -13.60
C GLU A 242 -23.06 6.25 -13.00
N ASN A 243 -23.62 5.92 -11.83
CA ASN A 243 -24.53 6.79 -11.12
C ASN A 243 -23.84 8.12 -10.72
N ILE A 244 -22.61 8.05 -10.19
CA ILE A 244 -21.82 9.24 -9.84
C ILE A 244 -21.51 10.10 -11.06
N ILE A 245 -21.05 9.48 -12.16
CA ILE A 245 -20.73 10.18 -13.41
C ILE A 245 -21.97 10.87 -13.96
N THR A 246 -23.09 10.14 -14.06
CA THR A 246 -24.37 10.68 -14.57
C THR A 246 -24.87 11.85 -13.73
N ASN A 247 -24.84 11.73 -12.39
CA ASN A 247 -25.24 12.82 -11.49
C ASN A 247 -24.39 14.07 -11.67
N ARG A 248 -23.07 13.91 -11.91
CA ARG A 248 -22.15 15.02 -12.18
C ARG A 248 -22.39 15.68 -13.53
N GLU A 249 -22.64 14.91 -14.58
CA GLU A 249 -22.98 15.46 -15.89
C GLU A 249 -24.30 16.25 -15.86
N LEU A 250 -25.29 15.75 -15.13
CA LEU A 250 -26.57 16.45 -14.92
C LEU A 250 -26.41 17.73 -14.10
N ALA A 251 -25.55 17.71 -13.08
CA ALA A 251 -25.21 18.92 -12.30
C ALA A 251 -24.51 19.98 -13.17
N ARG A 252 -23.57 19.57 -14.04
CA ARG A 252 -22.91 20.46 -15.01
C ARG A 252 -23.89 21.07 -16.02
N LYS A 253 -24.92 20.34 -16.44
CA LYS A 253 -25.96 20.84 -17.38
C LYS A 253 -26.98 21.78 -16.72
N LYS A 254 -27.17 21.71 -15.39
CA LYS A 254 -28.11 22.58 -14.64
C LYS A 254 -27.50 23.93 -14.23
N SER A 255 -26.18 24.05 -14.18
CA SER A 255 -25.49 25.32 -13.93
C SER A 255 -25.10 25.97 -15.25
N GLY A 256 -26.00 26.77 -15.83
CA GLY A 256 -25.65 27.70 -16.89
C GLY A 256 -24.85 28.88 -16.35
N GLY A 257 -23.58 28.98 -16.74
CA GLY A 257 -22.78 30.22 -16.74
C GLY A 257 -22.17 30.69 -15.42
N GLU A 258 -20.91 30.30 -15.19
CA GLU A 258 -19.73 31.04 -14.68
C GLU A 258 -18.87 30.14 -13.80
N LEU A 259 -17.78 29.62 -14.40
CA LEU A 259 -16.67 29.02 -13.68
C LEU A 259 -15.41 29.34 -14.48
N GLN A 260 -14.61 30.24 -13.92
CA GLN A 260 -13.26 30.53 -14.37
C GLN A 260 -12.39 29.30 -14.10
N ALA A 261 -11.88 28.69 -15.17
CA ALA A 261 -10.78 27.76 -15.14
C ALA A 261 -9.87 28.14 -16.31
N GLU A 262 -8.77 28.82 -15.99
CA GLU A 262 -7.70 29.13 -16.94
C GLU A 262 -6.89 27.88 -17.26
N ASP A 263 -6.40 27.89 -18.50
CA ASP A 263 -5.89 26.80 -19.30
C ASP A 263 -4.53 26.27 -18.81
N LEU A 264 -4.34 24.95 -18.93
CA LEU A 264 -3.19 24.19 -18.43
C LEU A 264 -2.06 24.09 -19.48
N LEU A 265 -2.24 24.70 -20.65
CA LEU A 265 -1.33 24.57 -21.78
C LEU A 265 -0.19 25.61 -21.79
N ASP A 266 -0.39 26.77 -21.17
CA ASP A 266 0.60 27.87 -21.17
C ASP A 266 1.66 27.77 -20.07
N MET A 267 1.54 26.80 -19.16
CA MET A 267 2.56 26.51 -18.14
C MET A 267 3.57 25.42 -18.59
N MET A 268 3.34 24.80 -19.75
CA MET A 268 4.13 23.66 -20.24
C MET A 268 5.41 24.05 -21.00
N LEU A 269 5.67 25.35 -21.20
CA LEU A 269 6.81 25.83 -22.01
C LEU A 269 8.01 26.36 -21.20
N ASP A 270 7.90 26.56 -19.88
CA ASP A 270 8.95 27.22 -19.06
C ASP A 270 9.83 26.26 -18.22
N THR A 271 9.83 24.96 -18.49
CA THR A 271 10.57 23.96 -17.66
C THR A 271 11.64 23.16 -18.41
N LEU A 272 12.12 23.67 -19.55
CA LEU A 272 13.14 23.00 -20.36
C LEU A 272 14.60 23.42 -20.08
N GLU A 273 14.87 24.19 -19.03
CA GLU A 273 16.25 24.55 -18.66
C GLU A 273 16.45 24.41 -17.14
N ASP A 274 16.99 23.27 -16.69
CA ASP A 274 18.26 23.25 -15.96
C ASP A 274 18.75 21.83 -15.59
N GLN A 275 20.03 21.59 -15.83
CA GLN A 275 20.78 20.39 -15.44
C GLN A 275 21.83 20.76 -14.37
N ASN A 276 21.89 20.02 -13.26
CA ASN A 276 23.13 19.41 -12.72
C ASN A 276 22.99 19.07 -11.22
N SER A 277 23.34 17.83 -10.87
CA SER A 277 24.56 17.53 -10.08
C SER A 277 24.56 16.08 -9.62
N GLY A 278 25.69 15.41 -9.86
CA GLY A 278 26.00 14.09 -9.33
C GLY A 278 26.99 14.16 -8.18
N VAL A 279 27.07 13.08 -7.40
CA VAL A 279 28.24 12.74 -6.55
C VAL A 279 28.31 11.21 -6.41
N GLU A 280 29.52 10.65 -6.51
CA GLU A 280 29.88 9.24 -6.35
C GLU A 280 29.92 8.79 -4.87
N PHE A 281 29.58 7.52 -4.60
CA PHE A 281 29.63 6.93 -3.26
C PHE A 281 30.71 5.83 -3.17
N THR A 282 31.56 5.88 -2.13
CA THR A 282 32.70 4.98 -1.89
C THR A 282 32.29 3.71 -1.09
N ARG A 283 33.12 2.66 -1.20
CA ARG A 283 32.82 1.27 -0.80
C ARG A 283 32.79 0.99 0.71
N ASP A 284 33.38 1.84 1.54
CA ASP A 284 33.40 1.64 3.00
C ASP A 284 32.16 2.20 3.71
N THR A 285 31.45 3.15 3.09
CA THR A 285 30.09 3.58 3.49
C THR A 285 29.07 2.44 3.31
N ILE A 286 29.29 1.58 2.31
CA ILE A 286 28.45 0.40 2.03
C ILE A 286 28.56 -0.62 3.17
N LYS A 287 29.74 -0.77 3.79
CA LYS A 287 29.96 -1.75 4.87
C LYS A 287 29.32 -1.32 6.20
N ALA A 288 29.30 -0.03 6.51
CA ALA A 288 28.60 0.49 7.70
C ALA A 288 27.06 0.41 7.55
N LEU A 289 26.57 0.49 6.31
CA LEU A 289 25.16 0.32 5.97
C LEU A 289 24.69 -1.13 6.13
N VAL A 290 25.53 -2.15 5.94
CA VAL A 290 25.13 -3.58 5.98
C VAL A 290 24.55 -4.07 7.33
N LEU A 291 24.66 -3.30 8.41
CA LEU A 291 24.03 -3.56 9.73
C LEU A 291 22.66 -2.87 9.92
N TYR A 292 22.02 -2.49 8.81
CA TYR A 292 20.92 -1.55 8.53
C TYR A 292 20.01 -0.93 9.61
N TRP A 293 19.65 -1.64 10.68
CA TRP A 293 18.86 -1.05 11.76
C TRP A 293 19.26 -1.72 13.06
N GLU A 294 19.85 -0.97 13.98
CA GLU A 294 20.02 -1.41 15.37
C GLU A 294 18.62 -1.64 15.96
N ASN A 295 18.40 -2.72 16.71
CA ASN A 295 17.11 -3.10 17.30
C ASN A 295 15.89 -2.91 16.37
N PRO A 296 15.80 -3.61 15.22
CA PRO A 296 14.80 -3.36 14.18
C PRO A 296 13.36 -3.70 14.60
N LEU A 297 13.20 -4.44 15.71
CA LEU A 297 11.91 -4.80 16.29
C LEU A 297 11.42 -3.78 17.33
N GLU A 298 12.27 -2.83 17.73
CA GLU A 298 11.93 -1.79 18.69
C GLU A 298 11.44 -0.52 17.98
N PHE A 299 10.37 0.08 18.49
CA PHE A 299 9.90 1.37 18.01
C PHE A 299 10.77 2.49 18.59
N GLN A 300 11.73 2.97 17.81
CA GLN A 300 12.67 4.02 18.21
C GLN A 300 12.72 5.14 17.16
N PRO A 301 11.81 6.13 17.18
CA PRO A 301 11.78 7.25 16.25
C PRO A 301 13.06 8.09 16.24
N GLU A 302 13.78 8.13 17.36
CA GLU A 302 15.00 8.92 17.56
C GLU A 302 16.11 8.53 16.58
N ARG A 303 16.07 7.31 16.02
CA ARG A 303 17.02 6.85 14.98
C ARG A 303 17.00 7.69 13.69
N PHE A 304 15.97 8.51 13.52
CA PHE A 304 15.82 9.42 12.37
C PHE A 304 16.23 10.86 12.70
N LEU A 305 16.55 11.17 13.95
CA LEU A 305 17.04 12.49 14.35
C LEU A 305 18.53 12.61 14.03
N LYS A 306 18.94 13.77 13.49
CA LYS A 306 20.37 14.06 13.30
C LYS A 306 21.03 14.21 14.67
N SER A 307 22.09 13.45 14.95
CA SER A 307 22.91 13.68 16.14
C SER A 307 23.62 15.02 16.00
N ASN A 308 23.30 15.98 16.87
CA ASN A 308 24.08 17.21 17.02
C ASN A 308 25.38 16.85 17.77
N GLY A 309 26.41 16.32 17.10
CA GLY A 309 27.71 16.17 17.77
C GLY A 309 28.83 15.37 17.09
N ASP A 310 28.55 14.33 16.31
CA ASP A 310 29.63 13.41 15.90
C ASP A 310 29.96 13.48 14.40
N THR A 311 31.09 14.12 14.10
CA THR A 311 31.68 14.32 12.76
C THR A 311 32.29 13.05 12.13
N VAL A 312 31.84 11.85 12.50
CA VAL A 312 32.47 10.60 12.01
C VAL A 312 31.55 9.72 11.17
N ASN A 313 30.22 9.88 11.21
CA ASN A 313 29.31 9.10 10.35
C ASN A 313 28.14 9.96 9.87
N ASP A 314 28.38 10.77 8.84
CA ASP A 314 27.33 11.55 8.16
C ASP A 314 26.46 10.62 7.29
N THR A 315 25.69 9.74 7.92
CA THR A 315 24.54 9.14 7.27
C THR A 315 23.47 10.23 7.18
N ALA A 316 23.36 10.86 6.00
CA ALA A 316 22.23 11.73 5.69
C ALA A 316 20.93 11.11 6.22
N ALA A 317 20.14 11.90 6.96
CA ALA A 317 18.94 11.42 7.66
C ALA A 317 18.07 10.59 6.70
N VAL A 318 17.89 9.30 7.04
CA VAL A 318 17.19 8.36 6.16
C VAL A 318 15.73 8.78 5.98
N ASP A 319 15.37 9.09 4.75
CA ASP A 319 14.05 9.49 4.27
C ASP A 319 13.38 8.43 3.37
N ILE A 320 12.05 8.48 3.36
CA ILE A 320 11.10 7.61 2.66
C ILE A 320 10.89 7.95 1.18
N ARG A 321 11.44 9.06 0.67
CA ARG A 321 11.30 9.51 -0.73
C ARG A 321 11.93 8.58 -1.79
N GLY A 322 12.39 7.39 -1.39
CA GLY A 322 12.97 6.38 -2.28
C GLY A 322 14.43 6.64 -2.66
N GLN A 323 15.07 7.66 -2.05
CA GLN A 323 16.50 7.90 -2.26
C GLN A 323 17.36 6.86 -1.52
N HIS A 324 16.87 6.34 -0.40
CA HIS A 324 17.58 5.39 0.45
C HIS A 324 16.89 4.03 0.40
N CYS A 325 17.57 3.04 -0.18
CA CYS A 325 17.01 1.71 -0.42
C CYS A 325 16.83 0.87 0.87
N GLN A 326 17.25 1.41 2.01
CA GLN A 326 17.05 0.89 3.35
C GLN A 326 15.62 1.09 3.87
N LEU A 327 14.91 2.08 3.32
CA LEU A 327 13.56 2.45 3.71
C LEU A 327 12.73 2.80 2.47
N LEU A 328 11.94 1.83 1.97
CA LEU A 328 11.17 1.95 0.73
C LEU A 328 9.64 1.78 0.90
N PRO A 329 8.97 2.43 1.88
CA PRO A 329 7.53 2.27 2.07
C PRO A 329 6.71 2.75 0.87
N PHE A 330 7.24 3.69 0.09
CA PHE A 330 6.63 4.22 -1.14
C PHE A 330 7.33 3.75 -2.42
N GLY A 331 8.22 2.76 -2.31
CA GLY A 331 9.06 2.29 -3.41
C GLY A 331 10.07 3.33 -3.90
N THR A 332 10.66 3.05 -5.07
CA THR A 332 11.62 3.95 -5.72
C THR A 332 11.58 3.77 -7.24
N GLY A 333 12.32 4.61 -7.97
CA GLY A 333 12.41 4.57 -9.43
C GLY A 333 11.11 4.98 -10.12
N ARG A 334 10.91 4.51 -11.36
CA ARG A 334 9.75 4.89 -12.20
C ARG A 334 8.41 4.54 -11.58
N ARG A 335 8.34 3.44 -10.83
CA ARG A 335 7.12 2.94 -10.18
C ARG A 335 6.95 3.43 -8.74
N SER A 336 7.68 4.46 -8.32
CA SER A 336 7.47 5.12 -7.02
C SER A 336 6.01 5.58 -6.86
N CYS A 337 5.53 5.57 -5.63
CA CYS A 337 4.15 5.92 -5.32
C CYS A 337 3.83 7.36 -5.77
N PRO A 338 2.82 7.59 -6.64
CA PRO A 338 2.37 8.94 -6.97
C PRO A 338 1.64 9.62 -5.80
N GLY A 339 1.12 8.86 -4.84
CA GLY A 339 0.38 9.38 -3.68
C GLY A 339 1.25 9.73 -2.46
N LEU A 340 2.58 9.68 -2.58
CA LEU A 340 3.50 10.02 -1.47
C LEU A 340 3.20 11.40 -0.87
N ALA A 341 2.99 12.42 -1.72
CA ALA A 341 2.75 13.78 -1.26
C ALA A 341 1.45 13.90 -0.44
N LEU A 342 0.36 13.30 -0.92
CA LEU A 342 -0.92 13.26 -0.20
C LEU A 342 -0.77 12.51 1.13
N ALA A 343 -0.21 11.30 1.10
CA ALA A 343 -0.03 10.49 2.30
C ALA A 343 0.79 11.23 3.37
N MET A 344 1.85 11.93 2.99
CA MET A 344 2.65 12.71 3.93
C MET A 344 1.92 13.92 4.48
N GLN A 345 1.11 14.61 3.68
CA GLN A 345 0.26 15.69 4.19
C GLN A 345 -0.79 15.17 5.17
N GLU A 346 -1.43 14.03 4.89
CA GLU A 346 -2.41 13.41 5.80
C GLU A 346 -1.78 12.99 7.12
N LEU A 347 -0.67 12.24 7.08
CA LEU A 347 0.00 11.75 8.28
C LEU A 347 0.54 12.90 9.13
N SER A 348 1.15 13.91 8.49
CA SER A 348 1.76 15.05 9.19
C SER A 348 0.75 16.05 9.76
N THR A 349 -0.55 15.90 9.44
CA THR A 349 -1.62 16.76 9.98
C THR A 349 -2.50 16.01 10.96
N THR A 350 -2.93 14.80 10.58
CA THR A 350 -3.86 13.99 11.37
C THR A 350 -3.21 13.48 12.66
N LEU A 351 -2.00 12.90 12.57
CA LEU A 351 -1.35 12.31 13.73
C LEU A 351 -0.99 13.35 14.79
N PRO A 352 -0.35 14.50 14.45
CA PRO A 352 -0.10 15.54 15.45
C PRO A 352 -1.38 16.11 16.05
N ALA A 353 -2.43 16.34 15.26
CA ALA A 353 -3.70 16.85 15.78
C ALA A 353 -4.31 15.88 16.81
N MET A 354 -4.31 14.57 16.52
CA MET A 354 -4.78 13.55 17.46
C MET A 354 -3.96 13.48 18.75
N ILE A 355 -2.63 13.60 18.66
CA ILE A 355 -1.72 13.56 19.82
C ILE A 355 -1.85 14.83 20.67
N GLN A 356 -1.94 16.00 20.04
CA GLN A 356 -2.03 17.29 20.73
C GLN A 356 -3.41 17.48 21.39
N CYS A 357 -4.48 17.01 20.75
CA CYS A 357 -5.83 17.17 21.27
C CYS A 357 -6.16 16.17 22.38
N PHE A 358 -5.64 14.94 22.31
CA PHE A 358 -6.08 13.86 23.19
C PHE A 358 -4.92 13.07 23.82
N GLU A 359 -5.13 12.65 25.07
CA GLU A 359 -4.50 11.48 25.65
C GLU A 359 -5.30 10.23 25.28
N TRP A 360 -4.61 9.12 25.07
CA TRP A 360 -5.22 7.90 24.54
C TRP A 360 -5.05 6.78 25.55
N ASN A 361 -6.16 6.34 26.15
CA ASN A 361 -6.17 5.17 27.04
C ASN A 361 -6.54 3.94 26.23
N LEU A 362 -5.71 2.90 26.26
CA LEU A 362 -6.00 1.64 25.58
C LEU A 362 -7.16 0.91 26.26
N VAL A 363 -8.04 0.33 25.45
CA VAL A 363 -9.22 -0.41 25.92
C VAL A 363 -9.17 -1.82 25.34
N GLY A 364 -9.26 -2.81 26.22
CA GLY A 364 -9.27 -4.22 25.86
C GLY A 364 -10.61 -4.71 25.32
N PRO A 365 -10.68 -5.97 24.87
CA PRO A 365 -11.87 -6.55 24.25
C PRO A 365 -13.11 -6.55 25.14
N HIS A 366 -12.95 -6.50 26.47
CA HIS A 366 -14.04 -6.50 27.44
C HIS A 366 -14.26 -5.11 28.08
N GLY A 367 -13.69 -4.05 27.51
CA GLY A 367 -13.85 -2.67 27.98
C GLY A 367 -12.92 -2.28 29.14
N GLU A 368 -12.00 -3.15 29.52
CA GLU A 368 -10.99 -2.89 30.54
C GLU A 368 -9.92 -1.92 30.03
N LYS A 369 -9.44 -1.02 30.89
CA LYS A 369 -8.29 -0.18 30.56
C LYS A 369 -7.02 -1.01 30.64
N ILE A 370 -6.26 -1.04 29.55
CA ILE A 370 -4.96 -1.73 29.48
C ILE A 370 -3.86 -0.70 29.67
N ASN A 371 -2.94 -0.96 30.59
CA ASN A 371 -1.76 -0.13 30.85
C ASN A 371 -0.49 -0.99 30.80
N GLY A 372 0.62 -0.41 30.35
CA GLY A 372 1.96 -1.04 30.37
C GLY A 372 2.58 -1.26 28.99
N ASP A 373 3.88 -1.56 28.98
CA ASP A 373 4.62 -1.92 27.76
C ASP A 373 4.07 -3.23 27.16
N GLY A 374 3.89 -3.26 25.83
CA GLY A 374 3.28 -4.40 25.14
C GLY A 374 1.74 -4.45 25.21
N ALA A 375 1.08 -3.41 25.72
CA ALA A 375 -0.38 -3.33 25.79
C ALA A 375 -1.09 -3.28 24.43
N VAL A 376 -0.38 -2.89 23.36
CA VAL A 376 -0.92 -2.85 22.00
C VAL A 376 -0.58 -4.15 21.28
N ASP A 377 -1.61 -4.91 20.89
CA ASP A 377 -1.42 -6.09 20.05
C ASP A 377 -1.06 -5.68 18.61
N MET A 378 0.16 -6.05 18.21
CA MET A 378 0.71 -5.81 16.87
C MET A 378 0.66 -7.05 15.97
N THR A 379 -0.05 -8.10 16.39
CA THR A 379 -0.26 -9.30 15.57
C THR A 379 -0.87 -8.91 14.23
N GLU A 380 -0.30 -9.41 13.14
CA GLU A 380 -0.73 -9.10 11.77
C GLU A 380 -1.79 -10.10 11.30
N ARG A 381 -2.70 -9.65 10.43
CA ARG A 381 -3.55 -10.57 9.64
C ARG A 381 -3.19 -10.48 8.15
N PRO A 382 -3.41 -11.58 7.38
CA PRO A 382 -3.19 -11.58 5.94
C PRO A 382 -4.04 -10.51 5.23
N GLY A 383 -3.46 -9.89 4.20
CA GLY A 383 -4.16 -8.92 3.36
C GLY A 383 -3.20 -8.08 2.53
N LEU A 384 -3.75 -7.26 1.63
CA LEU A 384 -2.98 -6.42 0.72
C LEU A 384 -2.08 -5.39 1.44
N THR A 385 -2.51 -4.91 2.62
CA THR A 385 -1.86 -3.83 3.37
C THR A 385 -1.31 -4.24 4.74
N VAL A 386 -1.21 -5.54 5.02
CA VAL A 386 -0.74 -6.10 6.30
C VAL A 386 -1.34 -5.37 7.53
N PRO A 387 -2.68 -5.34 7.67
CA PRO A 387 -3.30 -4.68 8.82
C PRO A 387 -3.07 -5.49 10.10
N ARG A 388 -3.23 -4.83 11.26
CA ARG A 388 -3.35 -5.54 12.54
C ARG A 388 -4.51 -6.54 12.49
N ALA A 389 -4.34 -7.66 13.18
CA ALA A 389 -5.34 -8.68 13.38
C ALA A 389 -6.52 -8.15 14.21
N HIS A 390 -6.20 -7.37 15.25
CA HIS A 390 -7.18 -6.70 16.10
C HIS A 390 -7.14 -5.18 15.88
N ASP A 391 -8.33 -4.58 15.83
CA ASP A 391 -8.43 -3.13 15.69
C ASP A 391 -7.95 -2.43 16.97
N LEU A 392 -7.35 -1.24 16.82
CA LEU A 392 -6.93 -0.43 17.96
C LEU A 392 -8.14 0.29 18.53
N VAL A 393 -8.48 -0.01 19.77
CA VAL A 393 -9.58 0.61 20.50
C VAL A 393 -9.01 1.41 21.65
N CYS A 394 -9.38 2.69 21.70
CA CYS A 394 -8.89 3.63 22.70
C CYS A 394 -10.02 4.51 23.23
N ALA A 395 -9.94 4.92 24.50
CA ALA A 395 -10.76 5.99 25.05
C ALA A 395 -9.98 7.32 24.97
N PRO A 396 -10.42 8.29 24.14
CA PRO A 396 -9.77 9.59 24.06
C PRO A 396 -10.10 10.44 25.29
N VAL A 397 -9.10 11.09 25.87
CA VAL A 397 -9.24 12.05 26.98
C VAL A 397 -8.70 13.41 26.50
N PRO A 398 -9.45 14.52 26.63
CA PRO A 398 -9.01 15.78 26.08
C PRO A 398 -7.82 16.32 26.90
N ARG A 399 -6.72 16.71 26.25
CA ARG A 399 -5.57 17.31 26.94
C ARG A 399 -5.90 18.73 27.41
N GLN A 400 -6.22 19.60 26.46
CA GLN A 400 -6.58 20.99 26.70
C GLN A 400 -7.69 21.39 25.71
N LEU A 401 -8.80 21.89 26.24
CA LEU A 401 -9.97 22.29 25.45
C LEU A 401 -9.63 23.44 24.48
N ASP A 402 -8.72 24.33 24.86
CA ASP A 402 -8.32 25.49 24.05
C ASP A 402 -7.58 25.08 22.77
N ILE A 403 -6.72 24.07 22.85
CA ILE A 403 -6.01 23.50 21.68
C ILE A 403 -7.03 22.87 20.72
N ILE A 404 -7.99 22.12 21.26
CA ILE A 404 -9.03 21.48 20.45
C ILE A 404 -9.89 22.56 19.76
N GLN A 405 -10.25 23.62 20.48
CA GLN A 405 -10.98 24.75 19.93
C GLN A 405 -10.19 25.48 18.83
N HIS A 406 -8.86 25.61 18.96
CA HIS A 406 -8.01 26.18 17.90
C HIS A 406 -8.09 25.36 16.61
N PHE A 407 -8.00 24.03 16.68
CA PHE A 407 -8.16 23.16 15.51
C PHE A 407 -9.58 23.19 14.92
N LEU A 408 -10.61 23.32 15.76
CA LEU A 408 -12.02 23.38 15.34
C LEU A 408 -12.42 24.71 14.71
N ILE A 409 -11.95 25.83 15.26
CA ILE A 409 -12.24 27.20 14.79
C ILE A 409 -11.31 27.56 13.62
N GLY A 410 -10.14 26.91 13.54
CA GLY A 410 -9.24 26.99 12.39
C GLY A 410 -8.54 28.33 12.26
N VAL A 411 -8.26 28.99 13.39
CA VAL A 411 -7.46 30.22 13.53
C VAL A 411 -6.00 29.95 13.15
#